data_AF-A0A7V9F5L0-F1
#
_entry.id   AF-A0A7V9F5L0-F1
#
_cell.length_a   1.000
_cell.length_b   1.000
_cell.length_c   1.000
_cell.angle_alpha   90.00
_cell.angle_beta   90.00
_cell.angle_gamma   90.00
#
_symmetry.space_group_name_H-M   'P 1'
#
loop_
_entity.id
_entity.type
_entity.pdbx_description
1 polymer ?
#
loop_
_entity_poly.entity_id
_entity_poly.type
_entity_poly.pdbx_seq_one_letter_code
_entity_poly.pdbx_strand_id
1 'polypeptide(L)'
;IFPIKRLADLGFEILATEGTAVTLRRNGVAATVVRKHTQGTGDDGEPTIVGRILAGEVDLVINTPHGTTSGGSPRLDGYEIRTASVATNIPCITTVQGLAATVQGIEALQAGNLEVRSLQSWAAATETPPADGNEGAAP
;
A
#
# COMPACT_ATOMS: atom_id res chain seq x y z
N ILE A 1 -13.01 -0.78 -1.79
CA ILE A 1 -13.39 -2.20 -1.65
C ILE A 1 -12.64 -3.08 -2.65
N PHE A 2 -12.83 -2.88 -3.97
CA PHE A 2 -12.24 -3.75 -4.99
C PHE A 2 -10.72 -4.03 -4.84
N PRO A 3 -9.83 -3.03 -4.61
CA PRO A 3 -8.40 -3.31 -4.42
C PRO A 3 -8.09 -4.19 -3.20
N ILE A 4 -8.83 -4.02 -2.10
CA ILE A 4 -8.67 -4.85 -0.88
C ILE A 4 -9.14 -6.28 -1.15
N LYS A 5 -10.24 -6.44 -1.91
CA LYS A 5 -10.69 -7.76 -2.34
C LYS A 5 -9.61 -8.47 -3.17
N ARG A 6 -8.96 -7.76 -4.10
CA ARG A 6 -7.85 -8.33 -4.88
C ARG A 6 -6.69 -8.77 -3.99
N LEU A 7 -6.29 -7.98 -2.98
CA LEU A 7 -5.28 -8.42 -2.00
C LEU A 7 -5.68 -9.73 -1.31
N ALA A 8 -6.94 -9.83 -0.86
CA ALA A 8 -7.44 -11.07 -0.26
C ALA A 8 -7.43 -12.25 -1.26
N ASP A 9 -7.84 -12.02 -2.51
CA ASP A 9 -7.81 -13.05 -3.57
C ASP A 9 -6.36 -13.48 -3.90
N LEU A 10 -5.36 -12.62 -3.68
CA LEU A 10 -3.93 -12.89 -3.83
C LEU A 10 -3.31 -13.59 -2.59
N GLY A 11 -4.10 -13.88 -1.56
CA GLY A 11 -3.67 -14.62 -0.37
C GLY A 11 -3.21 -13.78 0.82
N PHE A 12 -3.39 -12.46 0.78
CA PHE A 12 -3.06 -11.61 1.93
C PHE A 12 -4.11 -11.76 3.04
N GLU A 13 -3.64 -11.87 4.29
CA GLU A 13 -4.51 -11.71 5.46
C GLU A 13 -4.87 -10.22 5.62
N ILE A 14 -6.16 -9.94 5.87
CA ILE A 14 -6.66 -8.58 6.03
C ILE A 14 -6.96 -8.30 7.51
N LEU A 15 -6.19 -7.39 8.11
CA LEU A 15 -6.46 -6.83 9.43
C LEU A 15 -7.19 -5.50 9.27
N ALA A 16 -8.26 -5.27 10.04
CA ALA A 16 -9.01 -4.01 9.98
C ALA A 16 -9.63 -3.62 11.32
N THR A 17 -9.66 -2.32 11.63
CA THR A 17 -10.44 -1.82 12.76
C THR A 17 -11.93 -2.09 12.56
N GLU A 18 -12.69 -2.21 13.65
CA GLU A 18 -14.07 -2.69 13.66
C GLU A 18 -14.96 -2.10 12.54
N GLY A 19 -15.06 -0.77 12.43
CA GLY A 19 -15.91 -0.13 11.42
C GLY A 19 -15.50 -0.44 9.97
N THR A 20 -14.19 -0.54 9.72
CA THR A 20 -13.64 -0.96 8.43
C THR A 20 -13.93 -2.43 8.17
N ALA A 21 -13.73 -3.30 9.16
CA ALA A 21 -13.99 -4.74 9.04
C ALA A 21 -15.46 -5.02 8.73
N VAL A 22 -16.41 -4.32 9.37
CA VAL A 22 -17.84 -4.41 9.05
C VAL A 22 -18.11 -4.05 7.60
N THR A 23 -17.52 -2.96 7.12
CA THR A 23 -17.67 -2.50 5.72
C THR A 23 -17.10 -3.51 4.74
N LEU A 24 -15.91 -4.08 5.02
CA LEU A 24 -15.28 -5.10 4.19
C LEU A 24 -16.11 -6.38 4.11
N ARG A 25 -16.58 -6.89 5.26
CA ARG A 25 -17.39 -8.11 5.33
C ARG A 25 -18.70 -8.00 4.57
N ARG A 26 -19.37 -6.85 4.64
CA ARG A 26 -20.58 -6.56 3.84
C ARG A 26 -20.34 -6.65 2.33
N ASN A 27 -19.09 -6.53 1.90
CA ASN A 27 -18.69 -6.63 0.49
C ASN A 27 -17.95 -7.95 0.19
N GLY A 28 -18.10 -8.97 1.04
CA GLY A 28 -17.54 -10.30 0.80
C GLY A 28 -16.02 -10.41 1.01
N VAL A 29 -15.43 -9.49 1.76
CA VAL A 29 -14.00 -9.54 2.14
C VAL A 29 -13.89 -9.90 3.61
N ALA A 30 -13.31 -11.06 3.91
CA ALA A 30 -12.98 -11.46 5.28
C ALA A 30 -11.89 -10.52 5.83
N ALA A 31 -12.04 -10.11 7.09
CA ALA A 31 -11.05 -9.31 7.79
C ALA A 31 -11.05 -9.65 9.29
N THR A 32 -9.87 -9.80 9.86
CA THR A 32 -9.63 -9.95 11.30
C THR A 32 -9.78 -8.58 11.96
N VAL A 33 -10.62 -8.50 13.01
CA VAL A 33 -10.82 -7.23 13.71
C VAL A 33 -9.63 -6.95 14.61
N VAL A 34 -9.10 -5.72 14.54
CA VAL A 34 -8.00 -5.25 15.39
C VAL A 34 -8.38 -3.99 16.17
N ARG A 35 -7.74 -3.80 17.33
CA ARG A 35 -7.94 -2.64 18.19
C ARG A 35 -7.17 -1.43 17.65
N LYS A 36 -7.78 -0.25 17.70
CA LYS A 36 -7.12 1.05 17.49
C LYS A 36 -6.11 1.33 18.61
N HIS A 37 -5.19 2.26 18.38
CA HIS A 37 -4.25 2.69 19.41
C HIS A 37 -4.97 3.28 20.63
N THR A 38 -5.96 4.14 20.38
CA THR A 38 -6.78 4.80 21.43
C THR A 38 -7.61 3.84 22.28
N GLN A 39 -7.83 2.60 21.82
CA GLN A 39 -8.56 1.57 22.57
C GLN A 39 -7.68 0.83 23.59
N GLY A 40 -6.36 1.06 23.55
CA GLY A 40 -5.40 0.36 24.40
C GLY A 40 -5.35 -1.15 24.18
N THR A 41 -4.46 -1.81 24.92
CA THR A 41 -4.40 -3.27 25.00
C THR A 41 -5.71 -3.80 25.60
N GLY A 42 -6.25 -4.89 25.03
CA GLY A 42 -7.45 -5.52 25.58
C GLY A 42 -7.20 -6.18 26.94
N ASP A 43 -8.30 -6.50 27.64
CA ASP A 43 -8.25 -7.11 28.99
C ASP A 43 -7.49 -8.44 28.99
N ASP A 44 -7.57 -9.19 27.89
CA ASP A 44 -6.86 -10.46 27.69
C ASP A 44 -5.47 -10.30 27.02
N GLY A 45 -4.92 -9.08 27.02
CA GLY A 45 -3.60 -8.79 26.44
C GLY A 45 -3.58 -8.57 24.93
N GLU A 46 -4.75 -8.44 24.29
CA GLU A 46 -4.87 -8.22 22.85
C GLU A 46 -4.14 -6.93 22.42
N PRO A 47 -3.14 -7.00 21.54
CA PRO A 47 -2.39 -5.83 21.13
C PRO A 47 -3.23 -4.90 20.25
N THR A 48 -2.94 -3.60 20.31
CA THR A 48 -3.43 -2.62 19.33
C THR A 48 -2.77 -2.86 17.97
N ILE A 49 -3.35 -2.32 16.90
CA ILE A 49 -2.75 -2.38 15.56
C ILE A 49 -1.35 -1.76 15.53
N VAL A 50 -1.11 -0.71 16.33
CA VAL A 50 0.23 -0.13 16.51
C VAL A 50 1.17 -1.13 17.18
N GLY A 51 0.71 -1.83 18.21
CA GLY A 51 1.47 -2.90 18.86
C GLY A 51 1.83 -4.02 17.89
N ARG A 52 0.89 -4.46 17.04
CA ARG A 52 1.13 -5.49 16.01
C ARG A 52 2.15 -5.05 14.96
N ILE A 53 2.07 -3.80 14.50
CA ILE A 53 3.06 -3.23 13.57
C ILE A 53 4.45 -3.26 14.22
N LEU A 54 4.57 -2.78 15.47
CA LEU A 54 5.84 -2.76 16.20
C LEU A 54 6.39 -4.16 16.49
N ALA A 55 5.52 -5.17 16.60
CA ALA A 55 5.89 -6.57 16.77
C ALA A 55 6.29 -7.27 15.45
N GLY A 56 6.17 -6.59 14.30
CA GLY A 56 6.48 -7.17 12.99
C GLY A 56 5.41 -8.12 12.46
N GLU A 57 4.17 -8.02 12.95
CA GLU A 57 3.04 -8.87 12.52
C GLU A 57 2.28 -8.30 11.31
N VAL A 58 2.76 -7.21 10.70
CA VAL A 58 2.10 -6.50 9.61
C VAL A 58 3.11 -6.18 8.53
N ASP A 59 2.86 -6.58 7.28
CA ASP A 59 3.80 -6.35 6.17
C ASP A 59 3.46 -5.14 5.30
N LEU A 60 2.22 -4.62 5.41
CA LEU A 60 1.72 -3.52 4.60
C LEU A 60 0.63 -2.76 5.36
N VAL A 61 0.72 -1.42 5.37
CA VAL A 61 -0.30 -0.56 5.96
C VAL A 61 -1.03 0.24 4.89
N ILE A 62 -2.36 0.23 4.96
CA ILE A 62 -3.26 1.08 4.16
C ILE A 62 -4.00 2.02 5.10
N ASN A 63 -3.65 3.30 5.06
CA ASN A 63 -4.22 4.36 5.89
C ASN A 63 -4.75 5.48 5.01
N THR A 64 -5.94 5.30 4.45
CA THR A 64 -6.60 6.34 3.63
C THR A 64 -7.28 7.36 4.55
N PRO A 65 -6.77 8.61 4.67
CA PRO A 65 -7.30 9.60 5.62
C PRO A 65 -8.61 10.24 5.15
N HIS A 66 -9.34 9.59 4.24
CA HIS A 66 -10.64 10.04 3.73
C HIS A 66 -11.68 9.00 4.12
N GLY A 67 -12.31 9.25 5.27
CA GLY A 67 -13.40 8.47 5.82
C GLY A 67 -13.85 9.09 7.14
N THR A 68 -15.13 9.44 7.24
CA THR A 68 -15.75 9.80 8.52
C THR A 68 -15.72 8.57 9.41
N THR A 69 -14.89 8.60 10.46
CA THR A 69 -14.90 7.55 11.49
C THR A 69 -15.68 8.05 12.69
N SER A 70 -16.78 7.38 13.02
CA SER A 70 -17.48 7.56 14.28
C SER A 70 -16.69 6.89 15.40
N GLY A 71 -16.38 7.62 16.47
CA GLY A 71 -15.72 7.08 17.67
C GLY A 71 -14.19 7.14 17.64
N GLY A 72 -13.63 8.04 18.46
CA GLY A 72 -12.18 8.28 18.64
C GLY A 72 -11.71 9.59 18.01
N SER A 73 -10.41 9.89 18.13
CA SER A 73 -9.74 10.92 17.31
C SER A 73 -9.05 10.22 16.14
N PRO A 74 -9.68 10.14 14.94
CA PRO A 74 -9.12 9.40 13.80
C PRO A 74 -7.74 9.93 13.38
N ARG A 75 -7.48 11.21 13.70
CA ARG A 75 -6.21 11.88 13.47
C ARG A 75 -5.09 11.31 14.35
N LEU A 76 -5.38 11.02 15.63
CA LEU A 76 -4.40 10.47 16.56
C LEU A 76 -4.06 9.02 16.19
N ASP A 77 -5.06 8.15 16.07
CA ASP A 77 -4.84 6.75 15.66
C ASP A 77 -4.11 6.67 14.32
N GLY A 78 -4.52 7.49 13.35
CA GLY A 78 -3.87 7.53 12.04
C GLY A 78 -2.43 8.02 12.10
N TYR A 79 -2.11 8.97 12.99
CA TYR A 79 -0.74 9.43 13.21
C TYR A 79 0.13 8.31 13.78
N GLU A 80 -0.32 7.66 14.86
CA GLU A 80 0.42 6.58 15.51
C GLU A 80 0.69 5.39 14.58
N ILE A 81 -0.31 5.00 13.78
CA ILE A 81 -0.16 3.94 12.77
C ILE A 81 0.94 4.29 11.77
N ARG A 82 0.94 5.52 11.21
CA ARG A 82 1.96 5.94 10.23
C ARG A 82 3.35 6.01 10.86
N THR A 83 3.45 6.54 12.09
CA THR A 83 4.70 6.61 12.84
C THR A 83 5.27 5.21 13.07
N ALA A 84 4.43 4.25 13.49
CA ALA A 84 4.85 2.87 13.70
C ALA A 84 5.32 2.21 12.40
N SER A 85 4.63 2.41 11.27
CA SER A 85 5.05 1.88 9.96
C SER A 85 6.42 2.42 9.54
N VAL A 86 6.66 3.72 9.74
CA VAL A 86 7.98 4.32 9.44
C VAL A 86 9.06 3.74 10.33
N ALA A 87 8.79 3.61 11.63
CA ALA A 87 9.75 3.08 12.61
C ALA A 87 10.17 1.62 12.33
N THR A 88 9.31 0.86 11.65
CA THR A 88 9.49 -0.56 11.34
C THR A 88 9.81 -0.82 9.87
N ASN A 89 9.96 0.23 9.07
CA ASN A 89 10.24 0.17 7.63
C ASN A 89 9.19 -0.63 6.82
N ILE A 90 7.92 -0.57 7.24
CA ILE A 90 6.79 -1.19 6.56
C ILE A 90 6.15 -0.17 5.60
N PRO A 91 5.87 -0.51 4.33
CA PRO A 91 5.20 0.39 3.41
C PRO A 91 3.85 0.89 3.95
N CYS A 92 3.63 2.21 3.88
CA CYS A 92 2.37 2.84 4.30
C CYS A 92 1.74 3.62 3.15
N ILE A 93 0.62 3.10 2.65
CA ILE A 93 -0.14 3.66 1.53
C ILE A 93 -1.27 4.53 2.08
N THR A 94 -1.34 5.78 1.63
CA THR A 94 -2.30 6.75 2.15
C THR A 94 -3.40 7.17 1.18
N THR A 95 -3.39 6.64 -0.05
CA THR A 95 -4.36 7.00 -1.09
C THR A 95 -4.96 5.76 -1.73
N VAL A 96 -6.19 5.89 -2.23
CA VAL A 96 -6.87 4.80 -2.94
C VAL A 96 -6.16 4.49 -4.26
N GLN A 97 -5.63 5.53 -4.92
CA GLN A 97 -4.85 5.40 -6.15
C GLN A 97 -3.53 4.65 -5.88
N GLY A 98 -2.84 4.98 -4.79
CA GLY A 98 -1.62 4.28 -4.37
C GLY A 98 -1.90 2.81 -4.02
N LEU A 99 -3.05 2.53 -3.40
CA LEU A 99 -3.48 1.16 -3.15
C LEU A 99 -3.72 0.39 -4.46
N ALA A 100 -4.43 0.99 -5.41
CA ALA A 100 -4.67 0.37 -6.71
C ALA A 100 -3.36 0.08 -7.46
N ALA A 101 -2.43 1.04 -7.48
CA ALA A 101 -1.11 0.86 -8.10
C ALA A 101 -0.30 -0.24 -7.41
N THR A 102 -0.37 -0.34 -6.07
CA THR A 102 0.32 -1.39 -5.31
C THR A 102 -0.20 -2.78 -5.67
N VAL A 103 -1.54 -2.95 -5.75
CA VAL A 103 -2.14 -4.21 -6.17
C VAL A 103 -1.66 -4.63 -7.57
N GLN A 104 -1.67 -3.69 -8.52
CA GLN A 104 -1.18 -3.95 -9.88
C GLN A 104 0.30 -4.35 -9.89
N GLY A 105 1.13 -3.68 -9.07
CA GLY A 105 2.54 -4.02 -8.92
C GLY A 105 2.75 -5.43 -8.37
N ILE A 106 1.99 -5.81 -7.34
CA ILE A 106 2.03 -7.17 -6.76
C ILE A 106 1.61 -8.21 -7.81
N GLU A 107 0.54 -7.97 -8.54
CA GLU A 107 0.08 -8.87 -9.62
C GLU A 107 1.13 -9.01 -10.73
N ALA A 108 1.76 -7.91 -11.15
CA ALA A 108 2.82 -7.93 -12.15
C ALA A 108 4.07 -8.69 -11.67
N LEU A 109 4.44 -8.53 -10.40
CA LEU A 109 5.52 -9.29 -9.76
C LEU A 109 5.22 -10.80 -9.76
N GLN A 110 4.01 -11.20 -9.38
CA GLN A 110 3.61 -12.61 -9.38
C GLN A 110 3.52 -13.22 -10.79
N ALA A 111 3.15 -12.42 -11.80
CA ALA A 111 3.11 -12.87 -13.19
C ALA A 111 4.51 -13.15 -13.79
N GLY A 112 5.59 -12.67 -13.15
CA GLY A 112 6.97 -12.93 -13.59
C GLY A 112 7.45 -12.14 -14.81
N ASN A 113 6.67 -11.15 -15.27
CA ASN A 113 6.96 -10.39 -16.49
C ASN A 113 7.81 -9.13 -16.26
N LEU A 114 8.64 -9.10 -15.22
CA LEU A 114 9.45 -7.92 -14.90
C LEU A 114 10.89 -8.12 -15.34
N GLU A 115 11.29 -7.35 -16.35
CA GLU A 115 12.68 -7.24 -16.79
C GLU A 115 13.35 -6.02 -16.16
N VAL A 116 14.60 -6.17 -15.76
CA VAL A 116 15.40 -5.07 -15.21
C VAL A 116 16.13 -4.37 -16.34
N ARG A 117 16.02 -3.05 -16.39
CA ARG A 117 16.69 -2.20 -17.37
C ARG A 117 17.33 -1.00 -16.67
N SER A 118 18.59 -0.69 -16.97
CA SER A 118 19.29 0.43 -16.34
C SER A 118 18.71 1.77 -16.78
N LEU A 119 18.77 2.79 -15.92
CA LEU A 119 18.28 4.12 -16.25
C LEU A 119 19.00 4.70 -17.49
N GLN A 120 20.28 4.39 -17.65
CA GLN A 120 21.08 4.76 -18.81
C GLN A 120 20.54 4.12 -20.10
N SER A 121 20.14 2.84 -20.04
CA SER A 121 19.55 2.17 -21.21
C SER A 121 18.14 2.65 -21.55
N TRP A 122 17.41 3.20 -20.58
CA TRP A 122 16.18 3.94 -20.83
C TRP A 122 16.45 5.29 -21.52
N ALA A 123 17.42 6.06 -21.01
CA ALA A 123 17.79 7.36 -21.57
C ALA A 123 18.29 7.24 -23.02
N ALA A 124 19.16 6.25 -23.30
CA ALA A 124 19.66 5.98 -24.64
C ALA A 124 18.55 5.58 -25.64
N ALA A 125 17.45 4.95 -25.18
CA ALA A 125 16.33 4.58 -26.04
C ALA A 125 15.42 5.77 -26.40
N THR A 126 15.53 6.88 -25.68
CA THR A 126 14.77 8.12 -25.94
C THR A 126 15.56 9.17 -26.72
N GLU A 127 16.86 8.99 -26.89
CA GLU A 127 17.67 9.85 -27.77
C GLU A 127 17.35 9.51 -29.23
N THR A 128 16.55 10.37 -29.87
CA THR A 128 16.44 10.39 -31.33
C THR A 128 17.84 10.63 -31.90
N PRO A 129 18.37 9.76 -32.79
CA PRO A 129 19.65 10.05 -33.42
C PRO A 129 19.54 11.41 -34.14
N PRO A 130 20.60 12.25 -34.10
CA PRO A 130 20.58 13.51 -34.81
C PRO A 130 20.26 13.25 -36.28
N ALA A 131 19.38 14.05 -36.87
CA ALA A 131 19.10 13.98 -38.29
C ALA A 131 20.44 14.18 -39.02
N ASP A 132 20.88 13.16 -39.76
CA ASP A 132 22.08 13.24 -40.60
C ASP A 132 21.86 14.34 -41.64
N GLY A 133 22.33 15.54 -41.31
CA GLY A 133 22.49 16.65 -42.24
C GLY A 133 23.67 16.36 -43.15
N ASN A 134 23.43 15.54 -44.18
CA ASN A 134 24.32 15.43 -45.33
C ASN A 134 23.52 15.64 -46.61
N GLU A 135 23.24 16.89 -46.96
CA GLU A 135 23.23 17.27 -48.38
C GLU A 135 24.63 17.76 -48.73
N GLY A 136 25.28 17.00 -49.60
CA GLY A 136 26.69 17.06 -49.88
C GLY A 136 27.15 18.35 -50.56
N ALA A 137 28.45 18.58 -50.43
CA ALA A 137 29.18 19.58 -51.16
C ALA A 137 29.30 19.26 -52.67
N ALA A 138 28.97 20.27 -53.48
CA ALA A 138 29.59 20.68 -54.75
C ALA A 138 29.38 19.77 -55.99
N PRO A 139 29.56 20.26 -57.23
CA PRO A 139 30.45 21.35 -57.68
C PRO A 139 29.83 22.75 -57.80
#